data_AF-A0A2D6U5G6-F1
#
_entry.id   AF-A0A2D6U5G6-F1
#
_cell.length_a   1.000
_cell.length_b   1.000
_cell.length_c   1.000
_cell.angle_alpha   90.00
_cell.angle_beta   90.00
_cell.angle_gamma   90.00
#
_symmetry.space_group_name_H-M   'P 1'
#
loop_
_entity.id
_entity.type
_entity.pdbx_description
1 polymer ?
#
loop_
_entity_poly.entity_id
_entity_poly.type
_entity_poly.pdbx_seq_one_letter_code
_entity_poly.pdbx_strand_id
1 'polypeptide(L)'
;MAAIISDKFRIFNAKQFLESLSEGANDASADRTRLYFFVGRPQPWRAFLETYSVDGGSFTVGNELYVGTNYGTATWRGTVEAVYSNSILLSAIFGSAGTASAPGLGSTIKEWDGASDTGVTATSGVYRYATEDAPPLPLDNQVEKTDIYDDIIAAKRVTDANARAVVRRYNWDLVANPKFDMWKPDYSASPAGGGQIGKSTALGYDSIADAKFYVMNTNYEVFKCLYNGENPANPTGQNATEEPSVAGAGYNGATGIYTETSGAGYVWKYMYTLPTDDVLKFLSSDFMPVVLPTESTRVATEALAVAGSVDVALVEDAGGNLPPSQTLYADILGDGTGGIVQIVTTAGGAISSATVTSRGSGYTYANVLLSNGYLYSDAGTTTGVATPAGATGAIEVVLPPKGGHGAAADIELNAKRVMTNIRLTYAEGSGDFPVDNDFRRIGLLTDPYDWGTSSYATSSTLNGMYAVKITGSSADYISDEPISQVRADGNIAKGTVVSWTLDAGSTTNGILKYYQSPAEHLHNGAVYAFEANGAVDVTGGNSAADGNVDTVYNGTLEGVTLANGLGTPEIANNSGDIIYIENRRLITRAPDQIEDIKLVIEF
;
A
#
# COMPACT_ATOMS: atom_id res chain seq x y z
N MET A 1 18.58 -28.18 1.37
CA MET A 1 18.11 -27.77 2.71
C MET A 1 16.65 -27.33 2.55
N ALA A 2 15.73 -27.81 3.38
CA ALA A 2 14.33 -27.38 3.35
C ALA A 2 14.11 -26.29 4.41
N ALA A 3 13.51 -25.17 4.04
CA ALA A 3 13.24 -24.02 4.91
C ALA A 3 11.98 -23.27 4.44
N ILE A 4 11.30 -22.56 5.34
CA ILE A 4 10.12 -21.75 5.04
C ILE A 4 10.16 -20.42 5.81
N ILE A 5 9.70 -19.34 5.17
CA ILE A 5 9.35 -18.09 5.84
C ILE A 5 7.84 -18.15 6.12
N SER A 6 7.48 -18.28 7.40
CA SER A 6 6.06 -18.39 7.79
C SER A 6 5.32 -17.06 7.63
N ASP A 7 4.00 -17.10 7.42
CA ASP A 7 3.16 -15.89 7.45
C ASP A 7 3.25 -15.13 8.78
N LYS A 8 3.55 -15.82 9.90
CA LYS A 8 3.80 -15.17 11.20
C LYS A 8 4.98 -14.21 11.17
N PHE A 9 6.01 -14.51 10.37
CA PHE A 9 7.15 -13.60 10.18
C PHE A 9 6.74 -12.35 9.41
N ARG A 10 5.89 -12.51 8.39
CA ARG A 10 5.33 -11.40 7.61
C ARG A 10 4.44 -10.49 8.47
N ILE A 11 3.54 -11.09 9.25
CA ILE A 11 2.70 -10.37 10.21
C ILE A 11 3.56 -9.65 11.27
N PHE A 12 4.64 -10.28 11.74
CA PHE A 12 5.58 -9.65 12.67
C PHE A 12 6.20 -8.39 12.06
N ASN A 13 6.69 -8.44 10.83
CA ASN A 13 7.25 -7.27 10.15
C ASN A 13 6.21 -6.17 9.91
N ALA A 14 4.97 -6.54 9.54
CA ALA A 14 3.87 -5.59 9.39
C ALA A 14 3.54 -4.87 10.72
N LYS A 15 3.58 -5.59 11.84
CA LYS A 15 3.41 -5.01 13.18
C LYS A 15 4.55 -4.07 13.56
N GLN A 16 5.80 -4.51 13.35
CA GLN A 16 6.99 -3.69 13.61
C GLN A 16 6.97 -2.39 12.81
N PHE A 17 6.55 -2.44 11.55
CA PHE A 17 6.39 -1.23 10.73
C PHE A 17 5.39 -0.24 11.36
N LEU A 18 4.22 -0.72 11.79
CA LEU A 18 3.21 0.12 12.45
C LEU A 18 3.67 0.67 13.81
N GLU A 19 4.31 -0.18 14.62
CA GLU A 19 4.84 0.19 15.93
C GLU A 19 5.88 1.32 15.80
N SER A 20 6.77 1.23 14.82
CA SER A 20 7.83 2.21 14.57
C SER A 20 7.33 3.64 14.36
N LEU A 21 6.10 3.85 13.89
CA LEU A 21 5.51 5.18 13.69
C LEU A 21 5.19 5.92 15.00
N SER A 22 5.15 5.20 16.12
CA SER A 22 4.72 5.71 17.44
C SER A 22 5.75 5.50 18.55
N GLU A 23 6.86 4.81 18.26
CA GLU A 23 7.91 4.52 19.24
C GLU A 23 8.55 5.78 19.85
N GLY A 24 9.18 5.62 21.01
CA GLY A 24 9.86 6.73 21.71
C GLY A 24 8.94 7.72 22.42
N ALA A 25 9.57 8.67 23.14
CA ALA A 25 8.85 9.59 24.04
C ALA A 25 8.12 10.73 23.31
N ASN A 26 8.59 11.12 22.12
CA ASN A 26 8.05 12.21 21.32
C ASN A 26 8.51 12.11 19.86
N ASP A 27 8.05 13.04 19.03
CA ASP A 27 8.36 13.11 17.60
C ASP A 27 9.83 13.36 17.25
N ALA A 28 10.67 13.75 18.21
CA ALA A 28 12.11 13.95 18.04
C ALA A 28 12.95 12.73 18.51
N SER A 29 12.32 11.66 19.01
CA SER A 29 13.02 10.44 19.46
C SER A 29 13.73 9.70 18.32
N ALA A 30 14.95 9.20 18.54
CA ALA A 30 15.68 8.42 17.53
C ALA A 30 15.00 7.07 17.20
N ASP A 31 14.20 6.54 18.14
CA ASP A 31 13.48 5.26 17.96
C ASP A 31 12.22 5.39 17.07
N ARG A 32 11.72 6.61 16.84
CA ARG A 32 10.50 6.83 16.05
C ARG A 32 10.83 6.96 14.57
N THR A 33 10.19 6.17 13.72
CA THR A 33 10.20 6.40 12.27
C THR A 33 9.26 7.55 11.92
N ARG A 34 9.74 8.60 11.25
CA ARG A 34 8.89 9.63 10.63
C ARG A 34 8.69 9.27 9.18
N LEU A 35 7.53 8.73 8.88
CA LEU A 35 7.15 8.43 7.51
C LEU A 35 6.49 9.65 6.87
N TYR A 36 6.98 10.04 5.70
CA TYR A 36 6.41 11.11 4.88
C TYR A 36 6.01 10.55 3.53
N PHE A 37 4.79 10.86 3.10
CA PHE A 37 4.37 10.71 1.71
C PHE A 37 4.73 12.00 0.98
N PHE A 38 5.46 11.91 -0.12
CA PHE A 38 5.79 13.08 -0.92
C PHE A 38 5.20 13.00 -2.32
N VAL A 39 4.94 14.18 -2.87
CA VAL A 39 4.66 14.38 -4.29
C VAL A 39 5.83 15.13 -4.90
N GLY A 40 6.16 14.80 -6.13
CA GLY A 40 7.26 15.41 -6.84
C GLY A 40 7.09 15.31 -8.34
N ARG A 41 8.12 15.80 -9.01
CA ARG A 41 8.20 15.84 -10.47
C ARG A 41 7.05 16.63 -11.12
N PRO A 42 7.10 17.98 -11.06
CA PRO A 42 6.19 18.83 -11.81
C PRO A 42 6.42 18.75 -13.32
N GLN A 43 7.65 18.47 -13.76
CA GLN A 43 8.01 18.42 -15.17
C GLN A 43 7.42 17.20 -15.91
N PRO A 44 7.02 17.35 -17.19
CA PRO A 44 6.46 16.27 -17.98
C PRO A 44 7.43 15.10 -18.22
N TRP A 45 6.86 13.91 -18.42
CA TRP A 45 7.57 12.74 -18.89
C TRP A 45 7.92 12.90 -20.36
N ARG A 46 9.22 12.96 -20.64
CA ARG A 46 9.81 12.93 -21.97
C ARG A 46 10.88 11.86 -22.01
N ALA A 47 11.16 11.35 -23.22
CA ALA A 47 12.24 10.41 -23.37
C ALA A 47 13.57 11.11 -23.07
N PHE A 48 14.39 10.48 -22.23
CA PHE A 48 15.67 11.02 -21.80
C PHE A 48 16.79 10.35 -22.57
N LEU A 49 17.73 11.15 -23.09
CA LEU A 49 18.96 10.67 -23.69
C LEU A 49 20.14 11.43 -23.12
N GLU A 50 21.01 10.71 -22.43
CA GLU A 50 22.33 11.22 -22.05
C GLU A 50 23.21 11.35 -23.29
N THR A 51 23.97 12.43 -23.37
CA THR A 51 24.85 12.70 -24.50
C THR A 51 26.25 13.08 -24.03
N TYR A 52 27.24 12.61 -24.79
CA TYR A 52 28.65 12.91 -24.58
C TYR A 52 29.28 13.43 -25.87
N SER A 53 30.42 14.13 -25.74
CA SER A 53 31.24 14.54 -26.88
C SER A 53 30.44 15.27 -27.96
N VAL A 54 29.60 16.23 -27.57
CA VAL A 54 28.82 17.05 -28.50
C VAL A 54 29.79 17.85 -29.36
N ASP A 55 29.65 17.76 -30.67
CA ASP A 55 30.47 18.46 -31.66
C ASP A 55 29.56 19.14 -32.71
N GLY A 56 30.06 20.21 -33.33
CA GLY A 56 29.34 20.96 -34.36
C GLY A 56 28.37 22.02 -33.84
N GLY A 57 28.25 22.24 -32.53
CA GLY A 57 27.40 23.27 -31.92
C GLY A 57 26.53 22.75 -30.79
N SER A 58 25.33 23.31 -30.65
CA SER A 58 24.29 22.83 -29.73
C SER A 58 23.11 22.28 -30.54
N PHE A 59 22.47 21.24 -30.03
CA PHE A 59 21.23 20.75 -30.61
C PHE A 59 20.13 21.82 -30.54
N THR A 60 19.22 21.78 -31.50
CA THR A 60 18.14 22.76 -31.66
C THR A 60 16.80 22.13 -31.30
N VAL A 61 16.03 22.80 -30.45
CA VAL A 61 14.66 22.38 -30.12
C VAL A 61 13.79 22.36 -31.38
N GLY A 62 13.03 21.29 -31.57
CA GLY A 62 12.19 21.04 -32.74
C GLY A 62 12.87 20.23 -33.85
N ASN A 63 14.20 20.15 -33.88
CA ASN A 63 14.92 19.27 -34.81
C ASN A 63 14.83 17.80 -34.36
N GLU A 64 15.19 16.87 -35.25
CA GLU A 64 15.22 15.44 -34.93
C GLU A 64 16.64 14.92 -34.75
N LEU A 65 16.82 14.05 -33.77
CA LEU A 65 18.02 13.26 -33.57
C LEU A 65 17.81 11.87 -34.13
N TYR A 66 18.83 11.28 -34.75
CA TYR A 66 18.74 9.92 -35.24
C TYR A 66 20.06 9.14 -35.12
N VAL A 67 19.94 7.81 -35.12
CA VAL A 67 21.06 6.86 -35.21
C VAL A 67 20.88 5.99 -36.46
N GLY A 68 21.86 6.04 -37.36
CA GLY A 68 21.87 5.24 -38.59
C GLY A 68 22.85 5.81 -39.62
N THR A 69 22.97 5.10 -40.75
CA THR A 69 23.83 5.54 -41.86
C THR A 69 23.36 6.88 -42.44
N ASN A 70 22.05 7.05 -42.59
CA ASN A 70 21.37 8.28 -42.98
C ASN A 70 19.98 8.35 -42.33
N TYR A 71 19.36 9.53 -42.33
CA TYR A 71 18.07 9.77 -41.69
C TYR A 71 16.97 8.83 -42.21
N GLY A 72 16.90 8.58 -43.54
CA GLY A 72 15.87 7.73 -44.15
C GLY A 72 15.93 6.25 -43.76
N THR A 73 17.07 5.79 -43.23
CA THR A 73 17.28 4.42 -42.74
C THR A 73 17.62 4.39 -41.23
N ALA A 74 17.22 5.44 -40.51
CA ALA A 74 17.45 5.55 -39.08
C ALA A 74 16.87 4.35 -38.32
N THR A 75 17.71 3.73 -37.49
CA THR A 75 17.32 2.62 -36.61
C THR A 75 16.58 3.10 -35.37
N TRP A 76 16.81 4.36 -35.01
CA TRP A 76 16.17 5.10 -33.93
C TRP A 76 16.18 6.60 -34.28
N ARG A 77 15.12 7.32 -33.93
CA ARG A 77 15.00 8.78 -34.02
C ARG A 77 14.04 9.36 -32.98
N GLY A 78 14.17 10.65 -32.69
CA GLY A 78 13.26 11.41 -31.83
C GLY A 78 13.41 12.92 -32.02
N THR A 79 12.38 13.69 -31.68
CA THR A 79 12.37 15.15 -31.78
C THR A 79 12.91 15.79 -30.50
N VAL A 80 13.78 16.78 -30.60
CA VAL A 80 14.37 17.52 -29.48
C VAL A 80 13.32 18.43 -28.85
N GLU A 81 13.07 18.23 -27.55
CA GLU A 81 12.17 19.05 -26.73
C GLU A 81 12.94 20.02 -25.84
N ALA A 82 14.05 19.57 -25.26
CA ALA A 82 14.94 20.41 -24.45
C ALA A 82 16.37 19.90 -24.53
N VAL A 83 17.33 20.82 -24.39
CA VAL A 83 18.77 20.53 -24.44
C VAL A 83 19.40 21.02 -23.15
N TYR A 84 19.99 20.09 -22.41
CA TYR A 84 20.76 20.36 -21.19
C TYR A 84 22.25 20.06 -21.42
N SER A 85 23.10 20.34 -20.44
CA SER A 85 24.56 20.27 -20.61
C SER A 85 25.09 18.86 -20.94
N ASN A 86 24.41 17.80 -20.47
CA ASN A 86 24.81 16.40 -20.63
C ASN A 86 23.65 15.49 -21.07
N SER A 87 22.50 16.07 -21.37
CA SER A 87 21.29 15.29 -21.68
C SER A 87 20.33 16.07 -22.57
N ILE A 88 19.43 15.33 -23.20
CA ILE A 88 18.43 15.85 -24.12
C ILE A 88 17.11 15.18 -23.79
N LEU A 89 16.05 16.00 -23.72
CA LEU A 89 14.68 15.51 -23.67
C LEU A 89 14.13 15.39 -25.08
N LEU A 90 13.45 14.28 -25.33
CA LEU A 90 12.99 13.89 -26.65
C LEU A 90 11.52 13.50 -26.64
N SER A 91 10.87 13.69 -27.77
CA SER A 91 9.53 13.21 -28.06
C SER A 91 9.50 12.50 -29.42
N ALA A 92 8.29 12.09 -29.84
CA ALA A 92 8.06 11.47 -31.15
C ALA A 92 9.03 10.32 -31.48
N ILE A 93 9.35 9.49 -30.47
CA ILE A 93 10.32 8.41 -30.62
C ILE A 93 9.82 7.39 -31.65
N PHE A 94 10.67 7.11 -32.62
CA PHE A 94 10.40 6.12 -33.65
C PHE A 94 11.67 5.34 -34.00
N GLY A 95 11.50 4.12 -34.48
CA GLY A 95 12.61 3.32 -34.99
C GLY A 95 12.14 1.99 -35.53
N SER A 96 13.08 1.09 -35.79
CA SER A 96 12.81 -0.23 -36.39
C SER A 96 11.87 -1.12 -35.56
N ALA A 97 11.77 -0.89 -34.25
CA ALA A 97 10.85 -1.56 -33.34
C ALA A 97 9.78 -0.59 -32.76
N GLY A 98 9.47 0.50 -33.47
CA GLY A 98 8.57 1.55 -32.95
C GLY A 98 9.16 2.25 -31.72
N THR A 99 8.31 2.55 -30.73
CA THR A 99 8.72 3.21 -29.47
C THR A 99 9.62 2.34 -28.57
N ALA A 100 9.72 1.03 -28.84
CA ALA A 100 10.65 0.14 -28.15
C ALA A 100 12.09 0.25 -28.70
N SER A 101 12.32 1.05 -29.74
CA SER A 101 13.65 1.27 -30.29
C SER A 101 14.48 2.11 -29.31
N ALA A 102 15.76 1.76 -29.15
CA ALA A 102 16.70 2.51 -28.34
C ALA A 102 18.02 2.68 -29.12
N PRO A 103 18.72 3.83 -28.97
CA PRO A 103 20.06 3.96 -29.49
C PRO A 103 20.99 3.04 -28.69
N GLY A 104 21.89 2.33 -29.38
CA GLY A 104 22.92 1.55 -28.69
C GLY A 104 23.84 2.48 -27.89
N LEU A 105 24.33 2.05 -26.73
CA LEU A 105 25.27 2.84 -25.93
C LEU A 105 26.55 3.10 -26.75
N GLY A 106 27.00 4.36 -26.78
CA GLY A 106 28.17 4.78 -27.55
C GLY A 106 27.94 5.02 -29.04
N SER A 107 26.69 5.02 -29.50
CA SER A 107 26.35 5.30 -30.91
C SER A 107 26.53 6.77 -31.25
N THR A 108 26.92 7.07 -32.49
CA THR A 108 26.90 8.44 -33.01
C THR A 108 25.46 8.86 -33.30
N ILE A 109 25.01 9.89 -32.61
CA ILE A 109 23.77 10.61 -32.84
C ILE A 109 24.05 11.76 -33.80
N LYS A 110 23.16 11.98 -34.75
CA LYS A 110 23.19 13.11 -35.70
C LYS A 110 21.90 13.89 -35.62
N GLU A 111 21.98 15.20 -35.79
CA GLU A 111 20.81 16.09 -35.87
C GLU A 111 20.39 16.33 -37.32
N TRP A 112 19.07 16.38 -37.52
CA TRP A 112 18.37 16.59 -38.78
C TRP A 112 17.36 17.73 -38.62
N ASP A 113 17.39 18.73 -39.51
CA ASP A 113 16.54 19.92 -39.47
C ASP A 113 15.20 19.79 -40.24
N GLY A 114 14.92 18.60 -40.78
CA GLY A 114 13.79 18.35 -41.68
C GLY A 114 14.18 18.28 -43.16
N ALA A 115 15.36 18.77 -43.54
CA ALA A 115 15.84 18.81 -44.92
C ALA A 115 17.26 18.25 -45.12
N SER A 116 18.16 18.44 -44.15
CA SER A 116 19.56 17.97 -44.18
C SER A 116 20.13 17.71 -42.78
N ASP A 117 21.25 16.97 -42.72
CA ASP A 117 22.04 16.86 -41.49
C ASP A 117 22.64 18.25 -41.15
N THR A 118 22.50 18.71 -39.91
CA THR A 118 23.00 20.03 -39.48
C THR A 118 24.51 20.06 -39.26
N GLY A 119 25.13 18.88 -39.14
CA GLY A 119 26.53 18.71 -38.75
C GLY A 119 26.74 18.59 -37.24
N VAL A 120 25.71 18.82 -36.41
CA VAL A 120 25.77 18.58 -34.97
C VAL A 120 25.70 17.09 -34.67
N THR A 121 26.66 16.58 -33.88
CA THR A 121 26.72 15.17 -33.49
C THR A 121 27.02 15.00 -32.02
N ALA A 122 26.66 13.85 -31.47
CA ALA A 122 27.04 13.44 -30.10
C ALA A 122 27.18 11.92 -30.01
N THR A 123 27.73 11.45 -28.90
CA THR A 123 27.76 10.03 -28.54
C THR A 123 26.62 9.74 -27.56
N SER A 124 25.82 8.70 -27.81
CA SER A 124 24.73 8.31 -26.91
C SER A 124 25.24 7.67 -25.61
N GLY A 125 24.65 8.09 -24.49
CA GLY A 125 24.78 7.45 -23.19
C GLY A 125 23.54 6.65 -22.82
N VAL A 126 23.13 6.74 -21.55
CA VAL A 126 21.90 6.11 -21.05
C VAL A 126 20.68 6.72 -21.73
N TYR A 127 19.80 5.85 -22.25
CA TYR A 127 18.53 6.21 -22.86
C TYR A 127 17.38 5.64 -22.05
N ARG A 128 16.33 6.44 -21.81
CA ARG A 128 15.10 6.01 -21.16
C ARG A 128 13.91 6.55 -21.94
N TYR A 129 13.12 5.64 -22.49
CA TYR A 129 11.83 6.00 -23.08
C TYR A 129 10.84 6.36 -21.97
N ALA A 130 10.14 7.49 -22.14
CA ALA A 130 9.05 7.91 -21.28
C ALA A 130 8.13 8.86 -22.05
N THR A 131 6.84 8.80 -21.75
CA THR A 131 5.83 9.79 -22.18
C THR A 131 4.80 9.98 -21.07
N GLU A 132 3.94 10.99 -21.20
CA GLU A 132 2.82 11.19 -20.26
C GLU A 132 1.91 9.95 -20.13
N ASP A 133 1.75 9.20 -21.21
CA ASP A 133 0.95 7.97 -21.22
C ASP A 133 1.71 6.72 -20.77
N ALA A 134 3.05 6.78 -20.79
CA ALA A 134 3.96 5.70 -20.41
C ALA A 134 5.07 6.23 -19.50
N PRO A 135 4.78 6.48 -18.20
CA PRO A 135 5.78 6.84 -17.22
C PRO A 135 6.89 5.78 -17.15
N PRO A 136 8.15 6.17 -16.95
CA PRO A 136 9.25 5.23 -16.87
C PRO A 136 9.17 4.44 -15.57
N LEU A 137 9.61 3.18 -15.62
CA LEU A 137 9.82 2.40 -14.39
C LEU A 137 10.87 3.11 -13.52
N PRO A 138 10.62 3.29 -12.21
CA PRO A 138 11.63 3.76 -11.27
C PRO A 138 12.85 2.81 -11.26
N LEU A 139 14.06 3.35 -11.11
CA LEU A 139 15.26 2.53 -10.87
C LEU A 139 15.69 2.62 -9.41
N ASP A 140 16.18 1.50 -8.91
CA ASP A 140 16.85 1.42 -7.62
C ASP A 140 18.36 1.63 -7.79
N ASN A 141 18.78 2.90 -7.81
CA ASN A 141 20.19 3.27 -7.82
C ASN A 141 20.40 4.64 -7.14
N GLN A 142 21.65 4.92 -6.76
CA GLN A 142 21.99 6.12 -5.99
C GLN A 142 21.81 7.43 -6.78
N VAL A 143 22.01 7.41 -8.10
CA VAL A 143 21.86 8.61 -8.93
C VAL A 143 20.40 9.03 -8.98
N GLU A 144 19.50 8.10 -9.32
CA GLU A 144 18.06 8.37 -9.35
C GLU A 144 17.52 8.73 -7.98
N LYS A 145 18.00 8.09 -6.90
CA LYS A 145 17.64 8.48 -5.52
C LYS A 145 17.98 9.94 -5.25
N THR A 146 19.17 10.40 -5.65
CA THR A 146 19.62 11.79 -5.46
C THR A 146 18.78 12.75 -6.31
N ASP A 147 18.54 12.41 -7.57
CA ASP A 147 17.75 13.23 -8.50
C ASP A 147 16.29 13.41 -8.04
N ILE A 148 15.71 12.40 -7.38
CA ILE A 148 14.35 12.48 -6.85
C ILE A 148 14.25 13.55 -5.75
N TYR A 149 15.25 13.71 -4.89
CA TYR A 149 15.17 14.73 -3.83
C TYR A 149 15.13 16.15 -4.39
N ASP A 150 15.78 16.38 -5.54
CA ASP A 150 15.85 17.71 -6.18
C ASP A 150 14.49 18.16 -6.77
N ASP A 151 13.56 17.23 -7.02
CA ASP A 151 12.25 17.50 -7.61
C ASP A 151 11.05 17.19 -6.69
N ILE A 152 11.29 17.05 -5.38
CA ILE A 152 10.21 16.99 -4.37
C ILE A 152 9.50 18.34 -4.29
N ILE A 153 8.18 18.33 -4.47
CA ILE A 153 7.34 19.53 -4.34
C ILE A 153 6.96 19.73 -2.87
N ALA A 154 6.42 18.68 -2.26
CA ALA A 154 5.94 18.73 -0.88
C ALA A 154 5.85 17.33 -0.28
N ALA A 155 5.89 17.25 1.04
CA ALA A 155 5.72 16.02 1.79
C ALA A 155 4.69 16.18 2.91
N LYS A 156 3.91 15.11 3.17
CA LYS A 156 2.90 15.03 4.22
C LYS A 156 3.23 13.85 5.13
N ARG A 157 3.22 14.10 6.44
CA ARG A 157 3.54 13.10 7.44
C ARG A 157 2.44 12.04 7.52
N VAL A 158 2.83 10.77 7.53
CA VAL A 158 1.99 9.61 7.76
C VAL A 158 2.15 9.19 9.22
N THR A 159 1.11 9.43 10.01
CA THR A 159 1.08 9.04 11.43
C THR A 159 0.48 7.65 11.60
N ASP A 160 0.57 7.09 12.81
CA ASP A 160 -0.12 5.87 13.21
C ASP A 160 -1.65 5.97 13.01
N ALA A 161 -2.25 7.15 13.12
CA ALA A 161 -3.67 7.38 12.81
C ALA A 161 -4.01 7.30 11.31
N ASN A 162 -2.99 7.34 10.45
CA ASN A 162 -3.07 7.26 8.99
C ASN A 162 -2.53 5.92 8.45
N ALA A 163 -2.21 4.95 9.32
CA ALA A 163 -1.76 3.62 8.93
C ALA A 163 -2.53 2.53 9.67
N ARG A 164 -2.98 1.49 8.96
CA ARG A 164 -3.66 0.33 9.55
C ARG A 164 -3.24 -0.97 8.90
N ALA A 165 -3.24 -2.04 9.69
CA ALA A 165 -3.16 -3.38 9.13
C ALA A 165 -4.44 -3.66 8.31
N VAL A 166 -4.28 -4.26 7.13
CA VAL A 166 -5.39 -4.57 6.24
C VAL A 166 -5.33 -6.01 5.74
N VAL A 167 -6.50 -6.56 5.46
CA VAL A 167 -6.69 -7.89 4.87
C VAL A 167 -7.54 -7.77 3.61
N ARG A 168 -7.53 -8.80 2.76
CA ARG A 168 -8.38 -8.80 1.56
C ARG A 168 -9.84 -8.67 1.97
N ARG A 169 -10.60 -7.87 1.24
CA ARG A 169 -12.02 -7.63 1.53
C ARG A 169 -12.88 -8.73 0.91
N TYR A 170 -13.69 -9.37 1.75
CA TYR A 170 -14.74 -10.27 1.31
C TYR A 170 -16.07 -9.79 1.88
N ASN A 171 -16.91 -9.20 1.03
CA ASN A 171 -18.26 -8.82 1.43
C ASN A 171 -19.19 -10.04 1.41
N TRP A 172 -20.21 -10.01 2.25
CA TRP A 172 -21.33 -10.91 2.12
C TRP A 172 -22.06 -10.64 0.80
N ASP A 173 -21.93 -11.57 -0.14
CA ASP A 173 -22.58 -11.55 -1.44
C ASP A 173 -22.59 -12.99 -1.96
N LEU A 174 -23.73 -13.68 -1.97
CA LEU A 174 -23.77 -15.09 -2.38
C LEU A 174 -23.57 -15.29 -3.89
N VAL A 175 -23.57 -14.23 -4.71
CA VAL A 175 -23.24 -14.30 -6.14
C VAL A 175 -21.72 -14.28 -6.33
N ALA A 176 -21.04 -13.32 -5.73
CA ALA A 176 -19.58 -13.21 -5.81
C ALA A 176 -18.87 -14.20 -4.86
N ASN A 177 -19.49 -14.48 -3.72
CA ASN A 177 -18.93 -15.17 -2.55
C ASN A 177 -19.88 -16.26 -2.00
N PRO A 178 -20.37 -17.23 -2.80
CA PRO A 178 -21.36 -18.24 -2.37
C PRO A 178 -20.87 -19.18 -1.25
N LYS A 179 -19.56 -19.34 -1.13
CA LYS A 179 -18.92 -20.32 -0.24
C LYS A 179 -17.68 -19.71 0.41
N PHE A 180 -17.39 -20.18 1.62
CA PHE A 180 -16.23 -19.83 2.42
C PHE A 180 -15.50 -21.09 2.91
N ASP A 181 -14.19 -20.98 3.04
CA ASP A 181 -13.38 -21.96 3.74
C ASP A 181 -13.61 -21.86 5.25
N MET A 182 -13.41 -22.96 5.97
CA MET A 182 -13.45 -22.94 7.43
C MET A 182 -12.04 -22.82 7.99
N TRP A 183 -11.91 -22.37 9.24
CA TRP A 183 -10.67 -22.52 9.97
C TRP A 183 -10.36 -24.00 10.20
N LYS A 184 -9.19 -24.49 9.77
CA LYS A 184 -8.56 -25.72 10.28
C LYS A 184 -7.06 -25.51 10.46
N PRO A 185 -6.44 -26.11 11.50
CA PRO A 185 -5.02 -25.93 11.77
C PRO A 185 -4.10 -26.82 10.91
N ASP A 186 -4.64 -27.78 10.17
CA ASP A 186 -3.90 -28.87 9.53
C ASP A 186 -3.84 -28.79 7.99
N TYR A 187 -4.28 -27.66 7.41
CA TYR A 187 -4.11 -27.43 5.98
C TYR A 187 -2.64 -27.50 5.56
N SER A 188 -2.40 -28.21 4.48
CA SER A 188 -1.05 -28.46 3.96
C SER A 188 -1.08 -28.82 2.49
N ALA A 189 -0.07 -28.37 1.74
CA ALA A 189 0.08 -28.73 0.34
C ALA A 189 0.54 -30.19 0.17
N SER A 190 0.14 -30.82 -0.94
CA SER A 190 0.79 -32.05 -1.41
C SER A 190 2.11 -31.69 -2.09
N PRO A 191 3.29 -32.04 -1.53
CA PRO A 191 4.56 -31.62 -2.11
C PRO A 191 4.78 -32.22 -3.51
N ALA A 192 5.28 -31.41 -4.45
CA ALA A 192 5.55 -31.85 -5.83
C ALA A 192 6.54 -33.03 -5.92
N GLY A 193 7.43 -33.19 -4.93
CA GLY A 193 8.37 -34.31 -4.83
C GLY A 193 7.76 -35.63 -4.35
N GLY A 194 6.46 -35.65 -3.99
CA GLY A 194 5.77 -36.80 -3.42
C GLY A 194 6.11 -37.04 -1.93
N GLY A 195 5.53 -38.09 -1.35
CA GLY A 195 5.82 -38.56 0.02
C GLY A 195 4.89 -38.05 1.13
N GLN A 196 4.01 -37.10 0.84
CA GLN A 196 2.95 -36.61 1.73
C GLN A 196 1.70 -36.31 0.90
N ILE A 197 0.53 -36.62 1.47
CA ILE A 197 -0.77 -36.17 0.96
C ILE A 197 -1.16 -34.94 1.77
N GLY A 198 -1.39 -33.81 1.10
CA GLY A 198 -1.85 -32.57 1.71
C GLY A 198 -3.34 -32.59 2.03
N LYS A 199 -3.78 -31.60 2.82
CA LYS A 199 -5.19 -31.31 3.11
C LYS A 199 -5.48 -29.90 2.62
N SER A 200 -6.34 -29.78 1.61
CA SER A 200 -6.76 -28.51 1.04
C SER A 200 -8.06 -28.02 1.67
N THR A 201 -8.33 -26.72 1.53
CA THR A 201 -9.60 -26.11 1.93
C THR A 201 -10.72 -26.47 0.95
N ALA A 202 -11.95 -26.13 1.33
CA ALA A 202 -13.15 -26.31 0.49
C ALA A 202 -13.04 -25.64 -0.90
N LEU A 203 -12.30 -24.52 -0.99
CA LEU A 203 -12.04 -23.77 -2.22
C LEU A 203 -10.69 -24.13 -2.88
N GLY A 204 -9.98 -25.14 -2.38
CA GLY A 204 -8.77 -25.67 -3.01
C GLY A 204 -7.47 -24.95 -2.66
N TYR A 205 -7.44 -24.20 -1.56
CA TYR A 205 -6.20 -23.61 -1.05
C TYR A 205 -5.46 -24.60 -0.13
N ASP A 206 -4.14 -24.55 -0.12
CA ASP A 206 -3.30 -25.44 0.70
C ASP A 206 -2.88 -24.80 2.05
N SER A 207 -3.30 -23.56 2.29
CA SER A 207 -3.02 -22.80 3.51
C SER A 207 -4.20 -21.92 3.86
N ILE A 208 -4.48 -21.79 5.15
CA ILE A 208 -5.50 -20.84 5.64
C ILE A 208 -5.14 -19.39 5.29
N ALA A 209 -3.86 -19.08 5.11
CA ALA A 209 -3.36 -17.74 4.82
C ALA A 209 -3.87 -17.16 3.49
N ASP A 210 -4.12 -18.03 2.51
CA ASP A 210 -4.62 -17.66 1.17
C ASP A 210 -6.11 -18.00 1.00
N ALA A 211 -6.68 -18.74 1.95
CA ALA A 211 -8.06 -19.18 1.96
C ALA A 211 -9.04 -18.03 2.22
N LYS A 212 -10.30 -18.23 1.83
CA LYS A 212 -11.37 -17.26 2.03
C LYS A 212 -12.25 -17.71 3.20
N PHE A 213 -11.81 -17.38 4.42
CA PHE A 213 -12.40 -17.91 5.67
C PHE A 213 -13.01 -16.83 6.58
N TYR A 214 -13.22 -15.62 6.06
CA TYR A 214 -13.87 -14.54 6.80
C TYR A 214 -14.72 -13.69 5.86
N VAL A 215 -15.63 -12.90 6.43
CA VAL A 215 -16.57 -12.06 5.69
C VAL A 215 -16.89 -10.79 6.48
N MET A 216 -17.13 -9.70 5.76
CA MET A 216 -17.74 -8.49 6.28
C MET A 216 -19.20 -8.43 5.84
N ASN A 217 -20.11 -8.28 6.80
CA ASN A 217 -21.53 -8.17 6.55
C ASN A 217 -21.96 -6.72 6.20
N THR A 218 -23.24 -6.53 5.92
CA THR A 218 -23.85 -5.22 5.59
C THR A 218 -23.76 -4.17 6.69
N ASN A 219 -23.56 -4.59 7.95
CA ASN A 219 -23.38 -3.72 9.12
C ASN A 219 -21.90 -3.43 9.45
N TYR A 220 -20.97 -3.76 8.55
CA TYR A 220 -19.52 -3.67 8.77
C TYR A 220 -19.00 -4.53 9.92
N GLU A 221 -19.70 -5.61 10.25
CA GLU A 221 -19.28 -6.62 11.22
C GLU A 221 -18.45 -7.67 10.50
N VAL A 222 -17.28 -7.99 11.07
CA VAL A 222 -16.35 -8.98 10.52
C VAL A 222 -16.51 -10.31 11.26
N PHE A 223 -16.73 -11.37 10.50
CA PHE A 223 -16.89 -12.73 11.01
C PHE A 223 -15.87 -13.68 10.39
N LYS A 224 -15.34 -14.59 11.21
CA LYS A 224 -14.47 -15.68 10.81
C LYS A 224 -15.23 -16.99 10.76
N CYS A 225 -15.14 -17.71 9.65
CA CYS A 225 -15.77 -19.01 9.43
C CYS A 225 -15.05 -20.08 10.27
N LEU A 226 -15.79 -20.74 11.16
CA LEU A 226 -15.31 -21.88 11.93
C LEU A 226 -15.76 -23.20 11.30
N TYR A 227 -16.94 -23.22 10.66
CA TYR A 227 -17.49 -24.39 10.00
C TYR A 227 -18.35 -23.96 8.81
N ASN A 228 -18.26 -24.70 7.70
CA ASN A 228 -18.88 -24.35 6.41
C ASN A 228 -19.81 -25.43 5.83
N GLY A 229 -20.32 -26.32 6.68
CA GLY A 229 -21.20 -27.42 6.26
C GLY A 229 -20.51 -28.63 5.65
N GLU A 230 -19.19 -28.74 5.79
CA GLU A 230 -18.40 -29.91 5.36
C GLU A 230 -18.80 -31.17 6.13
N ASN A 231 -18.98 -32.26 5.41
CA ASN A 231 -19.29 -33.59 5.95
C ASN A 231 -18.94 -34.65 4.88
N PRO A 232 -19.04 -35.96 5.17
CA PRO A 232 -18.65 -37.00 4.21
C PRO A 232 -19.45 -36.97 2.90
N ALA A 233 -20.68 -36.42 2.91
CA ALA A 233 -21.48 -36.22 1.71
C ALA A 233 -21.16 -34.92 0.95
N ASN A 234 -20.54 -33.94 1.63
CA ASN A 234 -20.17 -32.63 1.10
C ASN A 234 -18.72 -32.29 1.49
N PRO A 235 -17.72 -33.03 0.96
CA PRO A 235 -16.32 -32.90 1.39
C PRO A 235 -15.68 -31.56 1.01
N THR A 236 -16.33 -30.75 0.16
CA THR A 236 -15.89 -29.41 -0.23
C THR A 236 -16.75 -28.31 0.39
N GLY A 237 -17.43 -28.62 1.51
CA GLY A 237 -18.38 -27.71 2.15
C GLY A 237 -19.60 -27.38 1.28
N GLN A 238 -20.51 -26.60 1.84
CA GLN A 238 -21.76 -26.21 1.19
C GLN A 238 -21.82 -24.70 0.98
N ASN A 239 -22.77 -24.21 0.18
CA ASN A 239 -22.96 -22.76 0.05
C ASN A 239 -23.58 -22.20 1.35
N ALA A 240 -23.16 -21.00 1.75
CA ALA A 240 -23.77 -20.31 2.88
C ALA A 240 -25.17 -19.81 2.49
N THR A 241 -26.10 -19.74 3.45
CA THR A 241 -27.48 -19.31 3.18
C THR A 241 -27.96 -18.15 4.05
N GLU A 242 -27.35 -17.93 5.23
CA GLU A 242 -27.67 -16.85 6.16
C GLU A 242 -26.46 -15.94 6.40
N GLU A 243 -26.66 -14.62 6.29
CA GLU A 243 -25.64 -13.62 6.61
C GLU A 243 -25.39 -13.58 8.13
N PRO A 244 -24.14 -13.75 8.61
CA PRO A 244 -23.87 -13.67 10.04
C PRO A 244 -24.05 -12.23 10.54
N SER A 245 -24.72 -12.07 11.69
CA SER A 245 -24.84 -10.78 12.38
C SER A 245 -25.02 -10.95 13.88
N VAL A 246 -24.50 -10.00 14.66
CA VAL A 246 -24.65 -10.00 16.14
C VAL A 246 -26.10 -9.75 16.58
N ALA A 247 -26.94 -9.20 15.69
CA ALA A 247 -28.37 -9.04 15.91
C ALA A 247 -29.20 -10.25 15.46
N GLY A 248 -28.55 -11.24 14.81
CA GLY A 248 -29.21 -12.43 14.29
C GLY A 248 -29.61 -13.42 15.39
N ALA A 249 -30.69 -14.17 15.17
CA ALA A 249 -31.20 -15.15 16.14
C ALA A 249 -30.20 -16.27 16.48
N GLY A 250 -29.28 -16.56 15.56
CA GLY A 250 -28.19 -17.53 15.75
C GLY A 250 -27.01 -17.05 16.59
N TYR A 251 -26.98 -15.78 17.03
CA TYR A 251 -25.84 -15.20 17.75
C TYR A 251 -25.88 -15.46 19.27
N ASN A 252 -24.76 -15.95 19.80
CA ASN A 252 -24.52 -16.10 21.24
C ASN A 252 -23.49 -15.06 21.71
N GLY A 253 -23.99 -14.01 22.38
CA GLY A 253 -23.15 -12.93 22.91
C GLY A 253 -22.16 -13.34 24.01
N ALA A 254 -22.32 -14.51 24.64
CA ALA A 254 -21.39 -15.00 25.66
C ALA A 254 -20.15 -15.69 25.06
N THR A 255 -20.22 -16.11 23.79
CA THR A 255 -19.10 -16.77 23.10
C THR A 255 -18.66 -16.00 21.85
N GLY A 256 -19.48 -15.08 21.36
CA GLY A 256 -19.28 -14.40 20.08
C GLY A 256 -19.47 -15.33 18.89
N ILE A 257 -20.17 -16.46 19.08
CA ILE A 257 -20.43 -17.44 18.02
C ILE A 257 -21.82 -17.20 17.44
N TYR A 258 -21.90 -17.14 16.12
CA TYR A 258 -23.14 -17.17 15.36
C TYR A 258 -23.27 -18.54 14.68
N THR A 259 -24.39 -19.22 14.88
CA THR A 259 -24.71 -20.48 14.19
C THR A 259 -25.90 -20.28 13.28
N GLU A 260 -25.72 -20.64 12.01
CA GLU A 260 -26.77 -20.58 11.00
C GLU A 260 -27.98 -21.41 11.44
N THR A 261 -29.18 -20.83 11.31
CA THR A 261 -30.42 -21.48 11.78
C THR A 261 -31.07 -22.36 10.73
N SER A 262 -30.56 -22.31 9.50
CA SER A 262 -31.04 -23.08 8.35
C SER A 262 -29.89 -23.46 7.42
N GLY A 263 -30.18 -24.20 6.35
CA GLY A 263 -29.19 -24.49 5.31
C GLY A 263 -28.03 -25.38 5.77
N ALA A 264 -26.81 -24.90 5.54
CA ALA A 264 -25.58 -25.67 5.72
C ALA A 264 -25.07 -25.71 7.17
N GLY A 265 -25.68 -24.92 8.07
CA GLY A 265 -25.33 -24.90 9.48
C GLY A 265 -23.98 -24.24 9.75
N TYR A 266 -23.61 -23.21 8.98
CA TYR A 266 -22.36 -22.50 9.15
C TYR A 266 -22.19 -22.01 10.60
N VAL A 267 -20.95 -22.06 11.10
CA VAL A 267 -20.57 -21.50 12.40
C VAL A 267 -19.56 -20.39 12.17
N TRP A 268 -19.84 -19.22 12.72
CA TRP A 268 -19.06 -18.01 12.56
C TRP A 268 -18.64 -17.46 13.92
N LYS A 269 -17.41 -16.97 14.02
CA LYS A 269 -16.92 -16.18 15.16
C LYS A 269 -16.95 -14.71 14.79
N TYR A 270 -17.67 -13.90 15.56
CA TYR A 270 -17.56 -12.44 15.48
C TYR A 270 -16.15 -12.01 15.89
N MET A 271 -15.53 -11.16 15.08
CA MET A 271 -14.18 -10.63 15.31
C MET A 271 -14.24 -9.21 15.86
N TYR A 272 -14.89 -8.31 15.12
CA TYR A 272 -15.06 -6.90 15.47
C TYR A 272 -16.04 -6.22 14.50
N THR A 273 -16.44 -4.99 14.81
CA THR A 273 -17.16 -4.09 13.88
C THR A 273 -16.24 -2.96 13.49
N LEU A 274 -16.19 -2.63 12.20
CA LEU A 274 -15.39 -1.50 11.73
C LEU A 274 -15.98 -0.17 12.24
N PRO A 275 -15.18 0.67 12.92
CA PRO A 275 -15.62 2.02 13.25
C PRO A 275 -15.70 2.88 11.98
N THR A 276 -16.53 3.92 12.01
CA THR A 276 -16.76 4.82 10.86
C THR A 276 -15.46 5.42 10.32
N ASP A 277 -14.54 5.80 11.20
CA ASP A 277 -13.26 6.39 10.80
C ASP A 277 -12.39 5.41 10.01
N ASP A 278 -12.36 4.13 10.39
CA ASP A 278 -11.62 3.09 9.68
C ASP A 278 -12.29 2.76 8.33
N VAL A 279 -13.62 2.80 8.26
CA VAL A 279 -14.36 2.64 7.00
C VAL A 279 -13.98 3.75 6.01
N LEU A 280 -13.97 5.00 6.46
CA LEU A 280 -13.65 6.14 5.59
C LEU A 280 -12.19 6.09 5.11
N LYS A 281 -11.25 5.77 6.00
CA LYS A 281 -9.81 5.86 5.71
C LYS A 281 -9.24 4.59 5.07
N PHE A 282 -9.69 3.40 5.44
CA PHE A 282 -8.97 2.15 5.14
C PHE A 282 -9.80 1.08 4.42
N LEU A 283 -11.11 1.28 4.24
CA LEU A 283 -11.90 0.40 3.39
C LEU A 283 -11.70 0.78 1.91
N SER A 284 -11.44 -0.22 1.06
CA SER A 284 -11.34 -0.07 -0.39
C SER A 284 -12.14 -1.16 -1.11
N SER A 285 -12.06 -1.23 -2.45
CA SER A 285 -12.61 -2.34 -3.23
C SER A 285 -12.04 -3.68 -2.80
N ASP A 286 -10.73 -3.72 -2.53
CA ASP A 286 -9.96 -4.95 -2.40
C ASP A 286 -9.51 -5.24 -0.96
N PHE A 287 -9.53 -4.24 -0.09
CA PHE A 287 -9.00 -4.35 1.27
C PHE A 287 -9.96 -3.80 2.33
N MET A 288 -9.90 -4.41 3.52
CA MET A 288 -10.60 -3.96 4.72
C MET A 288 -9.63 -3.92 5.91
N PRO A 289 -9.81 -2.98 6.86
CA PRO A 289 -8.92 -2.85 7.99
C PRO A 289 -9.13 -3.94 9.05
N VAL A 290 -8.04 -4.24 9.74
CA VAL A 290 -8.08 -4.85 11.07
C VAL A 290 -8.04 -3.74 12.10
N VAL A 291 -9.10 -3.63 12.88
CA VAL A 291 -9.27 -2.55 13.85
C VAL A 291 -8.21 -2.62 14.94
N LEU A 292 -7.87 -1.47 15.53
CA LEU A 292 -6.86 -1.41 16.59
C LEU A 292 -7.21 -2.30 17.79
N PRO A 293 -6.20 -2.84 18.51
CA PRO A 293 -6.42 -3.60 19.75
C PRO A 293 -7.19 -2.84 20.82
N THR A 294 -7.22 -1.51 20.75
CA THR A 294 -7.96 -0.63 21.66
C THR A 294 -9.42 -0.43 21.28
N GLU A 295 -9.86 -0.86 20.09
CA GLU A 295 -11.25 -0.70 19.66
C GLU A 295 -12.20 -1.56 20.50
N SER A 296 -13.28 -0.96 21.00
CA SER A 296 -14.11 -1.57 22.04
C SER A 296 -14.72 -2.91 21.62
N THR A 297 -15.09 -3.05 20.35
CA THR A 297 -15.67 -4.30 19.82
C THR A 297 -14.64 -5.42 19.74
N ARG A 298 -13.38 -5.10 19.38
CA ARG A 298 -12.27 -6.05 19.40
C ARG A 298 -11.91 -6.44 20.83
N VAL A 299 -11.79 -5.48 21.75
CA VAL A 299 -11.51 -5.74 23.17
C VAL A 299 -12.56 -6.69 23.76
N ALA A 300 -13.84 -6.46 23.46
CA ALA A 300 -14.93 -7.33 23.92
C ALA A 300 -14.79 -8.76 23.34
N THR A 301 -14.46 -8.91 22.06
CA THR A 301 -14.23 -10.22 21.44
C THR A 301 -13.03 -10.95 22.05
N GLU A 302 -11.92 -10.26 22.26
CA GLU A 302 -10.69 -10.82 22.84
C GLU A 302 -10.93 -11.29 24.28
N ALA A 303 -11.76 -10.59 25.06
CA ALA A 303 -12.16 -11.00 26.41
C ALA A 303 -13.03 -12.28 26.44
N LEU A 304 -13.70 -12.63 25.34
CA LEU A 304 -14.49 -13.85 25.20
C LEU A 304 -13.69 -15.03 24.62
N ALA A 305 -12.43 -14.81 24.23
CA ALA A 305 -11.58 -15.86 23.70
C ALA A 305 -11.15 -16.81 24.83
N VAL A 306 -11.27 -18.12 24.58
CA VAL A 306 -10.90 -19.16 25.54
C VAL A 306 -9.84 -20.04 24.89
N ALA A 307 -8.65 -20.07 25.48
CA ALA A 307 -7.54 -20.86 24.96
C ALA A 307 -7.91 -22.35 24.89
N GLY A 308 -7.74 -22.95 23.71
CA GLY A 308 -8.03 -24.36 23.49
C GLY A 308 -9.51 -24.74 23.57
N SER A 309 -10.45 -23.80 23.50
CA SER A 309 -11.88 -24.16 23.40
C SER A 309 -12.18 -24.75 22.02
N VAL A 310 -12.90 -25.88 21.98
CA VAL A 310 -13.33 -26.52 20.74
C VAL A 310 -14.71 -26.01 20.38
N ASP A 311 -14.87 -25.38 19.22
CA ASP A 311 -16.18 -24.87 18.76
C ASP A 311 -16.79 -25.71 17.63
N VAL A 312 -16.00 -26.60 17.03
CA VAL A 312 -16.41 -27.38 15.85
C VAL A 312 -16.00 -28.85 16.02
N ALA A 313 -16.97 -29.73 15.76
CA ALA A 313 -16.79 -31.17 15.65
C ALA A 313 -17.22 -31.60 14.25
N LEU A 314 -16.27 -31.99 13.42
CA LEU A 314 -16.46 -32.41 12.05
C LEU A 314 -16.63 -33.93 11.99
N VAL A 315 -17.59 -34.41 11.21
CA VAL A 315 -17.71 -35.84 10.91
C VAL A 315 -16.79 -36.15 9.73
N GLU A 316 -15.68 -36.83 9.99
CA GLU A 316 -14.72 -37.28 8.96
C GLU A 316 -15.18 -38.59 8.30
N ASP A 317 -15.73 -39.50 9.12
CA ASP A 317 -16.34 -40.74 8.65
C ASP A 317 -17.64 -40.98 9.41
N ALA A 318 -18.75 -41.08 8.67
CA ALA A 318 -20.06 -41.37 9.26
C ALA A 318 -20.12 -42.78 9.87
N GLY A 319 -19.33 -43.72 9.37
CA GLY A 319 -19.25 -45.07 9.90
C GLY A 319 -20.58 -45.81 9.96
N GLY A 320 -20.76 -46.65 10.99
CA GLY A 320 -21.95 -47.49 11.16
C GLY A 320 -21.92 -48.30 12.45
N ASN A 321 -23.02 -48.99 12.76
CA ASN A 321 -23.18 -49.86 13.95
C ASN A 321 -23.00 -49.17 15.32
N LEU A 322 -22.95 -47.84 15.40
CA LEU A 322 -23.18 -47.14 16.67
C LEU A 322 -24.62 -47.37 17.13
N PRO A 323 -24.95 -47.16 18.42
CA PRO A 323 -26.32 -47.28 18.93
C PRO A 323 -27.30 -46.55 18.00
N PRO A 324 -28.23 -47.27 17.31
CA PRO A 324 -28.99 -46.70 16.21
C PRO A 324 -30.13 -45.82 16.69
N SER A 325 -30.43 -44.76 15.94
CA SER A 325 -31.51 -43.80 16.22
C SER A 325 -31.44 -43.18 17.62
N GLN A 326 -30.23 -42.80 18.07
CA GLN A 326 -30.01 -42.19 19.38
C GLN A 326 -29.29 -40.85 19.28
N THR A 327 -29.54 -40.00 20.28
CA THR A 327 -28.68 -38.88 20.63
C THR A 327 -27.70 -39.37 21.68
N LEU A 328 -26.42 -39.34 21.35
CA LEU A 328 -25.31 -39.76 22.18
C LEU A 328 -24.46 -38.56 22.55
N TYR A 329 -23.71 -38.67 23.64
CA TYR A 329 -22.73 -37.68 24.09
C TYR A 329 -21.39 -38.37 24.27
N ALA A 330 -20.31 -37.67 23.96
CA ALA A 330 -18.95 -38.11 24.18
C ALA A 330 -18.12 -36.95 24.75
N ASP A 331 -17.25 -37.26 25.71
CA ASP A 331 -16.26 -36.30 26.19
C ASP A 331 -15.23 -36.04 25.08
N ILE A 332 -14.79 -34.79 24.97
CA ILE A 332 -13.59 -34.43 24.21
C ILE A 332 -12.39 -34.76 25.10
N LEU A 333 -11.71 -35.84 24.76
CA LEU A 333 -10.52 -36.29 25.45
C LEU A 333 -9.29 -35.53 24.92
N GLY A 334 -8.25 -35.39 25.73
CA GLY A 334 -7.07 -34.63 25.36
C GLY A 334 -6.29 -34.17 26.60
N ASP A 335 -5.60 -33.05 26.48
CA ASP A 335 -4.98 -32.31 27.58
C ASP A 335 -5.85 -31.18 28.15
N GLY A 336 -6.95 -30.86 27.48
CA GLY A 336 -7.96 -29.92 27.98
C GLY A 336 -9.00 -30.57 28.90
N THR A 337 -9.99 -29.76 29.31
CA THR A 337 -11.04 -30.19 30.23
C THR A 337 -12.42 -29.70 29.81
N GLY A 338 -13.45 -30.49 30.14
CA GLY A 338 -14.86 -30.08 30.08
C GLY A 338 -15.48 -30.00 28.68
N GLY A 339 -14.79 -30.44 27.63
CA GLY A 339 -15.33 -30.48 26.28
C GLY A 339 -16.28 -31.67 26.08
N ILE A 340 -17.43 -31.45 25.43
CA ILE A 340 -18.45 -32.49 25.17
C ILE A 340 -19.04 -32.29 23.78
N VAL A 341 -19.16 -33.39 23.03
CA VAL A 341 -19.82 -33.44 21.71
C VAL A 341 -21.10 -34.25 21.81
N GLN A 342 -22.19 -33.71 21.27
CA GLN A 342 -23.41 -34.43 20.98
C GLN A 342 -23.33 -35.04 19.58
N ILE A 343 -23.74 -36.30 19.47
CA ILE A 343 -23.70 -37.11 18.25
C ILE A 343 -25.12 -37.61 18.01
N VAL A 344 -25.65 -37.46 16.80
CA VAL A 344 -26.93 -38.08 16.42
C VAL A 344 -26.63 -39.22 15.45
N THR A 345 -27.26 -40.38 15.65
CA THR A 345 -27.10 -41.55 14.79
C THR A 345 -28.37 -41.87 14.00
N THR A 346 -28.17 -42.39 12.80
CA THR A 346 -29.24 -42.92 11.93
C THR A 346 -29.73 -44.29 12.42
N ALA A 347 -30.78 -44.82 11.79
CA ALA A 347 -31.27 -46.18 12.06
C ALA A 347 -30.23 -47.28 11.77
N GLY A 348 -29.25 -47.02 10.91
CA GLY A 348 -28.12 -47.93 10.64
C GLY A 348 -26.92 -47.73 11.59
N GLY A 349 -27.02 -46.81 12.56
CA GLY A 349 -25.91 -46.49 13.47
C GLY A 349 -24.79 -45.68 12.83
N ALA A 350 -25.01 -45.07 11.66
CA ALA A 350 -24.08 -44.08 11.10
C ALA A 350 -24.31 -42.71 11.74
N ILE A 351 -23.25 -41.92 11.91
CA ILE A 351 -23.30 -40.55 12.45
C ILE A 351 -23.98 -39.64 11.43
N SER A 352 -25.09 -39.01 11.83
CA SER A 352 -25.78 -38.00 11.00
C SER A 352 -25.32 -36.58 11.31
N SER A 353 -24.96 -36.29 12.55
CA SER A 353 -24.44 -34.98 12.95
C SER A 353 -23.58 -35.09 14.22
N ALA A 354 -22.63 -34.16 14.34
CA ALA A 354 -21.85 -33.92 15.54
C ALA A 354 -21.92 -32.43 15.88
N THR A 355 -22.15 -32.08 17.15
CA THR A 355 -22.27 -30.69 17.58
C THR A 355 -21.65 -30.55 18.97
N VAL A 356 -20.80 -29.55 19.14
CA VAL A 356 -20.19 -29.27 20.45
C VAL A 356 -21.25 -28.67 21.38
N THR A 357 -21.51 -29.33 22.52
CA THR A 357 -22.45 -28.83 23.54
C THR A 357 -21.73 -28.17 24.71
N SER A 358 -20.48 -28.55 24.94
CA SER A 358 -19.56 -27.84 25.83
C SER A 358 -18.21 -27.71 25.14
N ARG A 359 -17.74 -26.47 24.98
CA ARG A 359 -16.49 -26.18 24.26
C ARG A 359 -15.22 -26.54 25.04
N GLY A 360 -15.35 -26.70 26.35
CA GLY A 360 -14.23 -26.94 27.26
C GLY A 360 -13.15 -25.84 27.18
N SER A 361 -11.96 -26.16 27.67
CA SER A 361 -10.80 -25.27 27.60
C SER A 361 -9.47 -26.03 27.74
N GLY A 362 -8.39 -25.40 27.28
CA GLY A 362 -7.03 -25.88 27.50
C GLY A 362 -6.54 -26.97 26.53
N TYR A 363 -7.33 -27.34 25.52
CA TYR A 363 -6.91 -28.37 24.55
C TYR A 363 -5.81 -27.84 23.61
N THR A 364 -4.70 -28.58 23.51
CA THR A 364 -3.67 -28.46 22.46
C THR A 364 -3.62 -29.68 21.55
N TYR A 365 -4.15 -30.80 22.03
CA TYR A 365 -4.59 -31.94 21.22
C TYR A 365 -5.92 -32.44 21.78
N ALA A 366 -6.80 -32.91 20.89
CA ALA A 366 -8.11 -33.39 21.30
C ALA A 366 -8.58 -34.53 20.42
N ASN A 367 -9.39 -35.43 20.97
CA ASN A 367 -9.94 -36.58 20.28
C ASN A 367 -11.31 -36.96 20.85
N VAL A 368 -12.16 -37.56 20.02
CA VAL A 368 -13.46 -38.11 20.42
C VAL A 368 -13.44 -39.61 20.16
N LEU A 369 -13.60 -40.40 21.22
CA LEU A 369 -13.63 -41.86 21.12
C LEU A 369 -15.07 -42.36 21.00
N LEU A 370 -15.32 -43.18 19.98
CA LEU A 370 -16.64 -43.77 19.72
C LEU A 370 -16.73 -45.24 20.14
N SER A 371 -15.90 -45.64 21.12
CA SER A 371 -15.81 -47.03 21.58
C SER A 371 -16.52 -47.22 22.93
N ASN A 372 -16.74 -48.49 23.30
CA ASN A 372 -17.46 -48.83 24.52
C ASN A 372 -16.79 -48.21 25.77
N GLY A 373 -17.57 -47.50 26.58
CA GLY A 373 -17.09 -46.76 27.75
C GLY A 373 -16.87 -45.26 27.53
N TYR A 374 -17.07 -44.75 26.30
CA TYR A 374 -16.89 -43.33 25.96
C TYR A 374 -18.15 -42.67 25.37
N LEU A 375 -19.26 -43.40 25.29
CA LEU A 375 -20.55 -42.89 24.81
C LEU A 375 -21.55 -42.86 25.95
N TYR A 376 -22.36 -41.80 26.00
CA TYR A 376 -23.32 -41.53 27.06
C TYR A 376 -24.68 -41.10 26.50
N SER A 377 -25.74 -41.31 27.26
CA SER A 377 -27.10 -40.90 26.86
C SER A 377 -27.48 -39.51 27.38
N ASP A 378 -26.65 -38.90 28.20
CA ASP A 378 -26.87 -37.59 28.81
C ASP A 378 -25.69 -36.64 28.61
N ALA A 379 -26.00 -35.34 28.52
CA ALA A 379 -25.02 -34.28 28.32
C ALA A 379 -24.04 -34.09 29.49
N GLY A 380 -24.31 -34.69 30.67
CA GLY A 380 -23.41 -34.69 31.82
C GLY A 380 -22.39 -35.82 31.79
N THR A 381 -22.41 -36.66 30.74
CA THR A 381 -21.53 -37.81 30.53
C THR A 381 -21.47 -38.75 31.74
N THR A 382 -22.64 -39.02 32.34
CA THR A 382 -22.76 -39.86 33.54
C THR A 382 -23.35 -41.25 33.29
N THR A 383 -24.20 -41.40 32.28
CA THR A 383 -24.93 -42.63 31.97
C THR A 383 -24.37 -43.27 30.71
N GLY A 384 -23.46 -44.23 30.89
CA GLY A 384 -22.78 -44.91 29.77
C GLY A 384 -23.75 -45.71 28.88
N VAL A 385 -23.50 -45.66 27.57
CA VAL A 385 -24.22 -46.41 26.54
C VAL A 385 -23.29 -47.49 25.99
N ALA A 386 -23.77 -48.73 25.98
CA ALA A 386 -23.00 -49.84 25.43
C ALA A 386 -22.82 -49.67 23.91
N THR A 387 -21.58 -49.78 23.43
CA THR A 387 -21.26 -49.67 22.01
C THR A 387 -21.16 -51.07 21.39
N PRO A 388 -21.91 -51.37 20.31
CA PRO A 388 -21.81 -52.66 19.63
C PRO A 388 -20.41 -52.96 19.09
N ALA A 389 -20.05 -54.24 19.05
CA ALA A 389 -18.80 -54.67 18.40
C ALA A 389 -18.85 -54.36 16.89
N GLY A 390 -17.75 -53.81 16.36
CA GLY A 390 -17.67 -53.39 14.95
C GLY A 390 -18.36 -52.05 14.66
N ALA A 391 -18.64 -51.24 15.69
CA ALA A 391 -18.96 -49.82 15.50
C ALA A 391 -17.78 -49.07 14.89
N THR A 392 -18.06 -48.27 13.87
CA THR A 392 -17.08 -47.43 13.16
C THR A 392 -17.60 -46.01 13.03
N GLY A 393 -16.68 -45.09 12.75
CA GLY A 393 -16.94 -43.66 12.58
C GLY A 393 -15.76 -42.85 13.09
N ALA A 394 -15.66 -41.61 12.65
CA ALA A 394 -14.61 -40.69 13.08
C ALA A 394 -15.13 -39.26 13.17
N ILE A 395 -14.80 -38.59 14.28
CA ILE A 395 -15.07 -37.18 14.51
C ILE A 395 -13.73 -36.46 14.70
N GLU A 396 -13.48 -35.44 13.89
CA GLU A 396 -12.39 -34.48 14.08
C GLU A 396 -12.88 -33.30 14.91
N VAL A 397 -12.22 -33.01 16.01
CA VAL A 397 -12.43 -31.77 16.75
C VAL A 397 -11.43 -30.72 16.23
N VAL A 398 -11.95 -29.62 15.70
CA VAL A 398 -11.12 -28.59 15.09
C VAL A 398 -10.56 -27.69 16.18
N LEU A 399 -9.24 -27.72 16.37
CA LEU A 399 -8.58 -26.92 17.40
C LEU A 399 -8.50 -25.43 17.01
N PRO A 400 -8.72 -24.52 17.98
CA PRO A 400 -8.63 -23.09 17.73
C PRO A 400 -7.18 -22.65 17.55
N PRO A 401 -6.94 -21.42 17.03
CA PRO A 401 -5.62 -20.80 17.12
C PRO A 401 -5.20 -20.61 18.59
N LYS A 402 -3.89 -20.37 18.81
CA LYS A 402 -3.35 -20.09 20.14
C LYS A 402 -4.10 -18.91 20.77
N GLY A 403 -4.61 -19.11 22.00
CA GLY A 403 -5.42 -18.13 22.72
C GLY A 403 -6.93 -18.30 22.55
N GLY A 404 -7.39 -19.10 21.59
CA GLY A 404 -8.80 -19.28 21.27
C GLY A 404 -9.25 -18.44 20.07
N HIS A 405 -10.43 -18.73 19.54
CA HIS A 405 -11.01 -17.94 18.44
C HIS A 405 -11.35 -16.52 18.90
N GLY A 406 -10.78 -15.52 18.22
CA GLY A 406 -10.97 -14.10 18.49
C GLY A 406 -9.97 -13.49 19.48
N ALA A 407 -8.92 -14.23 19.87
CA ALA A 407 -7.88 -13.74 20.80
C ALA A 407 -6.89 -12.76 20.17
N ALA A 408 -6.69 -12.82 18.85
CA ALA A 408 -5.72 -11.98 18.16
C ALA A 408 -6.10 -11.77 16.69
N ALA A 409 -6.96 -10.79 16.44
CA ALA A 409 -7.50 -10.50 15.10
C ALA A 409 -6.41 -10.37 14.02
N ASP A 410 -5.29 -9.69 14.30
CA ASP A 410 -4.22 -9.48 13.31
C ASP A 410 -3.59 -10.82 12.85
N ILE A 411 -3.44 -11.77 13.78
CA ILE A 411 -2.85 -13.08 13.49
C ILE A 411 -3.89 -13.98 12.84
N GLU A 412 -5.11 -13.98 13.37
CA GLU A 412 -6.17 -14.87 12.93
C GLU A 412 -6.74 -14.52 11.56
N LEU A 413 -6.71 -13.24 11.15
CA LEU A 413 -7.14 -12.79 9.83
C LEU A 413 -5.98 -12.66 8.82
N ASN A 414 -4.77 -13.06 9.21
CA ASN A 414 -3.57 -12.99 8.38
C ASN A 414 -3.23 -11.57 7.89
N ALA A 415 -3.16 -10.61 8.82
CA ALA A 415 -2.89 -9.20 8.54
C ALA A 415 -1.41 -8.94 8.23
N LYS A 416 -0.94 -9.42 7.07
CA LYS A 416 0.43 -9.26 6.55
C LYS A 416 0.63 -8.03 5.67
N ARG A 417 -0.36 -7.13 5.63
CA ARG A 417 -0.33 -5.91 4.83
C ARG A 417 -0.65 -4.69 5.69
N VAL A 418 -0.03 -3.57 5.35
CA VAL A 418 -0.30 -2.27 5.96
C VAL A 418 -0.80 -1.34 4.87
N MET A 419 -1.91 -0.65 5.13
CA MET A 419 -2.40 0.43 4.29
C MET A 419 -2.09 1.77 4.96
N THR A 420 -1.48 2.69 4.21
CA THR A 420 -1.38 4.09 4.58
C THR A 420 -2.42 4.91 3.82
N ASN A 421 -3.15 5.76 4.52
CA ASN A 421 -4.15 6.65 3.93
C ASN A 421 -3.67 8.11 3.99
N ILE A 422 -3.40 8.66 2.81
CA ILE A 422 -2.96 10.04 2.63
C ILE A 422 -4.04 10.79 1.88
N ARG A 423 -4.64 11.76 2.55
CA ARG A 423 -5.62 12.65 1.96
C ARG A 423 -5.01 14.03 1.79
N LEU A 424 -4.83 14.49 0.57
CA LEU A 424 -4.42 15.86 0.28
C LEU A 424 -5.68 16.70 0.07
N THR A 425 -5.80 17.81 0.80
CA THR A 425 -6.98 18.68 0.69
C THR A 425 -6.56 20.08 0.30
N TYR A 426 -6.99 20.54 -0.87
CA TYR A 426 -6.75 21.91 -1.32
C TYR A 426 -5.25 22.29 -1.25
N ALA A 427 -4.95 23.57 -0.95
CA ALA A 427 -3.62 24.04 -0.59
C ALA A 427 -3.30 23.72 0.88
N GLU A 428 -3.09 22.44 1.17
CA GLU A 428 -2.70 21.99 2.52
C GLU A 428 -1.31 22.53 2.91
N GLY A 429 -1.06 22.67 4.21
CA GLY A 429 0.21 23.20 4.72
C GLY A 429 0.37 24.70 4.48
N SER A 430 -0.75 25.44 4.42
CA SER A 430 -0.75 26.88 4.11
C SER A 430 -0.10 27.22 2.77
N GLY A 431 -0.12 26.31 1.80
CA GLY A 431 0.47 26.50 0.47
C GLY A 431 1.61 25.53 0.14
N ASP A 432 2.02 24.65 1.06
CA ASP A 432 3.06 23.63 0.81
C ASP A 432 2.75 22.77 -0.40
N PHE A 433 1.49 22.35 -0.55
CA PHE A 433 1.00 21.61 -1.70
C PHE A 433 0.27 22.55 -2.68
N PRO A 434 0.93 23.04 -3.74
CA PRO A 434 0.30 23.95 -4.70
C PRO A 434 -0.85 23.28 -5.43
N VAL A 435 -1.85 24.08 -5.83
CA VAL A 435 -3.06 23.61 -6.54
C VAL A 435 -3.18 24.16 -7.96
N ASP A 436 -2.19 24.93 -8.38
CA ASP A 436 -2.03 25.56 -9.70
C ASP A 436 -1.05 24.79 -10.60
N ASN A 437 -0.60 23.62 -10.15
CA ASN A 437 0.28 22.76 -10.91
C ASN A 437 -0.06 21.28 -10.72
N ASP A 438 0.73 20.44 -11.36
CA ASP A 438 0.58 19.01 -11.41
C ASP A 438 1.76 18.27 -10.78
N PHE A 439 1.60 16.95 -10.63
CA PHE A 439 2.68 16.07 -10.20
C PHE A 439 2.61 14.73 -10.91
N ARG A 440 3.76 14.07 -11.02
CA ARG A 440 3.93 12.79 -11.73
C ARG A 440 4.63 11.72 -10.91
N ARG A 441 5.10 12.07 -9.71
CA ARG A 441 5.78 11.13 -8.81
C ARG A 441 5.17 11.20 -7.43
N ILE A 442 4.99 10.03 -6.85
CA ILE A 442 4.68 9.87 -5.43
C ILE A 442 5.69 8.93 -4.80
N GLY A 443 5.95 9.12 -3.51
CA GLY A 443 6.90 8.27 -2.80
C GLY A 443 6.71 8.30 -1.29
N LEU A 444 7.44 7.40 -0.62
CA LEU A 444 7.59 7.39 0.83
C LEU A 444 9.03 7.70 1.20
N LEU A 445 9.20 8.63 2.14
CA LEU A 445 10.46 9.11 2.68
C LEU A 445 10.46 8.91 4.19
N THR A 446 11.48 8.26 4.74
CA THR A 446 11.64 8.05 6.18
C THR A 446 12.68 8.99 6.74
N ASP A 447 12.38 9.57 7.90
CA ASP A 447 13.32 10.33 8.75
C ASP A 447 14.09 11.46 8.04
N PRO A 448 13.42 12.35 7.26
CA PRO A 448 14.09 13.52 6.70
C PRO A 448 14.51 14.49 7.82
N TYR A 449 15.50 15.32 7.52
CA TYR A 449 15.93 16.43 8.39
C TYR A 449 15.30 17.75 7.98
N ASP A 450 15.13 18.65 8.96
CA ASP A 450 14.81 20.05 8.68
C ASP A 450 15.97 20.71 7.94
N TRP A 451 15.66 21.51 6.93
CA TRP A 451 16.63 22.19 6.07
C TRP A 451 17.70 22.95 6.86
N GLY A 452 18.97 22.73 6.48
CA GLY A 452 20.11 23.38 7.12
C GLY A 452 20.46 22.86 8.51
N THR A 453 19.80 21.78 8.98
CA THR A 453 20.04 21.18 10.29
C THR A 453 20.29 19.67 10.19
N SER A 454 20.56 19.04 11.33
CA SER A 454 20.58 17.58 11.50
C SER A 454 19.43 17.09 12.40
N SER A 455 18.41 17.93 12.60
CA SER A 455 17.23 17.60 13.40
C SER A 455 16.18 16.94 12.51
N TYR A 456 15.52 15.89 13.00
CA TYR A 456 14.42 15.26 12.27
C TYR A 456 13.27 16.23 12.06
N ALA A 457 12.72 16.23 10.84
CA ALA A 457 11.51 16.96 10.54
C ALA A 457 10.31 16.30 11.25
N THR A 458 9.46 17.14 11.83
CA THR A 458 8.31 16.69 12.64
C THR A 458 6.98 17.32 12.21
N SER A 459 7.01 18.37 11.39
CA SER A 459 5.83 19.08 10.88
C SER A 459 4.92 18.14 10.08
N SER A 460 3.61 18.37 10.14
CA SER A 460 2.62 17.54 9.44
C SER A 460 2.72 17.64 7.92
N THR A 461 3.18 18.78 7.42
CA THR A 461 3.51 19.03 6.02
C THR A 461 4.89 19.67 5.95
N LEU A 462 5.56 19.50 4.83
CA LEU A 462 6.86 20.07 4.54
C LEU A 462 6.89 20.56 3.09
N ASN A 463 7.34 21.79 2.89
CA ASN A 463 7.61 22.34 1.56
C ASN A 463 8.97 21.84 1.01
N GLY A 464 8.97 21.31 -0.21
CA GLY A 464 10.18 20.86 -0.91
C GLY A 464 10.78 21.89 -1.88
N MET A 465 10.11 23.03 -2.10
CA MET A 465 10.46 24.01 -3.12
C MET A 465 11.25 25.20 -2.57
N TYR A 466 12.04 25.84 -3.43
CA TYR A 466 12.54 27.18 -3.16
C TYR A 466 11.45 28.21 -3.47
N ALA A 467 11.56 29.41 -2.89
CA ALA A 467 10.63 30.50 -3.16
C ALA A 467 11.35 31.84 -3.36
N VAL A 468 10.78 32.70 -4.21
CA VAL A 468 11.16 34.11 -4.36
C VAL A 468 9.93 34.98 -4.23
N LYS A 469 10.00 36.00 -3.38
CA LYS A 469 9.02 37.10 -3.37
C LYS A 469 9.33 38.03 -4.54
N ILE A 470 8.41 38.11 -5.49
CA ILE A 470 8.55 38.96 -6.67
C ILE A 470 7.72 40.24 -6.51
N THR A 471 8.29 41.35 -6.96
CA THR A 471 7.64 42.65 -7.10
C THR A 471 7.74 43.17 -8.53
N GLY A 472 6.68 43.80 -9.00
CA GLY A 472 6.67 44.49 -10.29
C GLY A 472 6.75 43.57 -11.51
N SER A 473 6.26 42.33 -11.41
CA SER A 473 6.25 41.39 -12.53
C SER A 473 5.53 41.97 -13.75
N SER A 474 6.14 41.87 -14.93
CA SER A 474 5.58 42.34 -16.21
C SER A 474 4.45 41.48 -16.75
N ALA A 475 4.43 40.19 -16.37
CA ALA A 475 3.43 39.19 -16.70
C ALA A 475 3.34 38.13 -15.59
N ASP A 476 2.38 37.22 -15.68
CA ASP A 476 2.31 36.06 -14.80
C ASP A 476 3.30 34.99 -15.26
N TYR A 477 4.04 34.42 -14.31
CA TYR A 477 4.85 33.24 -14.57
C TYR A 477 3.92 32.04 -14.81
N ILE A 478 4.32 31.14 -15.70
CA ILE A 478 3.57 29.92 -16.03
C ILE A 478 4.27 28.69 -15.45
N SER A 479 3.49 27.72 -14.99
CA SER A 479 4.02 26.45 -14.51
C SER A 479 4.88 25.76 -15.58
N ASP A 480 5.93 25.06 -15.14
CA ASP A 480 6.91 24.33 -15.95
C ASP A 480 7.84 25.19 -16.82
N GLU A 481 7.76 26.52 -16.77
CA GLU A 481 8.73 27.34 -17.50
C GLU A 481 10.09 27.42 -16.78
N PRO A 482 11.21 27.48 -17.54
CA PRO A 482 12.50 27.83 -16.98
C PRO A 482 12.51 29.32 -16.59
N ILE A 483 13.08 29.61 -15.43
CA ILE A 483 13.36 30.96 -14.94
C ILE A 483 14.87 31.15 -14.79
N SER A 484 15.33 32.39 -14.92
CA SER A 484 16.74 32.72 -14.72
C SER A 484 16.97 34.07 -14.07
N GLN A 485 18.12 34.22 -13.40
CA GLN A 485 18.59 35.50 -12.88
C GLN A 485 20.10 35.59 -13.05
N VAL A 486 20.58 36.70 -13.60
CA VAL A 486 22.02 36.97 -13.70
C VAL A 486 22.52 37.46 -12.33
N ARG A 487 23.43 36.70 -11.73
CA ARG A 487 24.01 37.00 -10.42
C ARG A 487 25.10 38.05 -10.52
N ALA A 488 25.44 38.68 -9.40
CA ALA A 488 26.48 39.71 -9.34
C ALA A 488 27.89 39.20 -9.73
N ASP A 489 28.13 37.89 -9.59
CA ASP A 489 29.38 37.22 -9.99
C ASP A 489 29.42 36.83 -11.49
N GLY A 490 28.37 37.14 -12.25
CA GLY A 490 28.22 36.81 -13.66
C GLY A 490 27.74 35.38 -13.93
N ASN A 491 27.51 34.57 -12.89
CA ASN A 491 26.84 33.28 -13.05
C ASN A 491 25.34 33.45 -13.23
N ILE A 492 24.68 32.46 -13.84
CA ILE A 492 23.23 32.49 -14.05
C ILE A 492 22.60 31.47 -13.11
N ALA A 493 21.75 31.95 -12.20
CA ALA A 493 20.83 31.11 -11.45
C ALA A 493 19.71 30.66 -12.40
N LYS A 494 19.35 29.37 -12.36
CA LYS A 494 18.28 28.80 -13.17
C LYS A 494 17.34 27.99 -12.28
N GLY A 495 16.05 28.00 -12.57
CA GLY A 495 15.06 27.15 -11.90
C GLY A 495 13.91 26.83 -12.85
N THR A 496 13.01 25.94 -12.43
CA THR A 496 11.77 25.68 -13.16
C THR A 496 10.60 25.99 -12.24
N VAL A 497 9.63 26.74 -12.76
CA VAL A 497 8.47 27.21 -12.01
C VAL A 497 7.57 26.05 -11.61
N VAL A 498 7.24 25.98 -10.32
CA VAL A 498 6.25 25.04 -9.80
C VAL A 498 4.94 25.75 -9.51
N SER A 499 4.95 26.98 -9.00
CA SER A 499 3.73 27.72 -8.68
C SER A 499 3.99 29.23 -8.69
N TRP A 500 2.99 29.99 -9.14
CA TRP A 500 2.98 31.45 -9.09
C TRP A 500 1.68 31.92 -8.45
N THR A 501 1.80 32.55 -7.28
CA THR A 501 0.63 33.05 -6.54
C THR A 501 0.77 34.55 -6.31
N LEU A 502 -0.17 35.32 -6.86
CA LEU A 502 -0.26 36.77 -6.64
C LEU A 502 -0.66 37.11 -5.20
N ASP A 503 -0.12 38.20 -4.67
CA ASP A 503 -0.58 38.73 -3.38
C ASP A 503 -2.04 39.17 -3.46
N ALA A 504 -2.75 39.08 -2.34
CA ALA A 504 -4.13 39.53 -2.27
C ALA A 504 -4.29 40.99 -2.76
N GLY A 505 -5.04 41.17 -3.85
CA GLY A 505 -5.31 42.48 -4.47
C GLY A 505 -4.20 43.03 -5.36
N SER A 506 -3.14 42.26 -5.58
CA SER A 506 -2.03 42.60 -6.47
C SER A 506 -2.22 42.01 -7.87
N THR A 507 -1.68 42.69 -8.88
CA THR A 507 -1.60 42.17 -10.26
C THR A 507 -0.16 41.99 -10.75
N THR A 508 0.83 42.27 -9.91
CA THR A 508 2.26 42.30 -10.30
C THR A 508 3.20 41.76 -9.23
N ASN A 509 2.76 41.70 -7.97
CA ASN A 509 3.55 41.18 -6.84
C ASN A 509 2.97 39.85 -6.39
N GLY A 510 3.83 38.88 -6.13
CA GLY A 510 3.44 37.52 -5.77
C GLY A 510 4.61 36.72 -5.21
N ILE A 511 4.37 35.44 -4.94
CA ILE A 511 5.38 34.45 -4.58
C ILE A 511 5.54 33.47 -5.73
N LEU A 512 6.79 33.28 -6.15
CA LEU A 512 7.21 32.33 -7.16
C LEU A 512 7.88 31.15 -6.47
N LYS A 513 7.29 29.95 -6.56
CA LYS A 513 7.88 28.71 -6.07
C LYS A 513 8.51 27.95 -7.24
N TYR A 514 9.70 27.41 -7.02
CA TYR A 514 10.48 26.75 -8.06
C TYR A 514 11.35 25.63 -7.46
N TYR A 515 11.78 24.71 -8.31
CA TYR A 515 12.81 23.73 -7.95
C TYR A 515 14.10 23.99 -8.73
N GLN A 516 15.21 23.47 -8.19
CA GLN A 516 16.51 23.47 -8.85
C GLN A 516 17.08 22.06 -8.78
N SER A 517 17.62 21.59 -9.90
CA SER A 517 18.23 20.26 -10.04
C SER A 517 19.47 20.37 -10.92
N PRO A 518 20.57 19.67 -10.58
CA PRO A 518 21.75 19.57 -11.44
C PRO A 518 21.47 18.97 -12.83
N ALA A 519 20.36 18.26 -13.03
CA ALA A 519 20.00 17.73 -14.34
C ALA A 519 19.62 18.83 -15.34
N GLU A 520 19.03 19.94 -14.86
CA GLU A 520 18.38 20.94 -15.71
C GLU A 520 18.97 22.35 -15.54
N HIS A 521 19.50 22.66 -14.35
CA HIS A 521 19.72 24.04 -13.89
C HIS A 521 21.19 24.43 -13.78
N LEU A 522 22.08 23.74 -14.49
CA LEU A 522 23.50 24.05 -14.49
C LEU A 522 23.81 25.33 -15.29
N HIS A 523 24.72 26.13 -14.74
CA HIS A 523 25.48 27.13 -15.45
C HIS A 523 26.96 26.90 -15.14
N ASN A 524 27.82 26.80 -16.16
CA ASN A 524 29.26 26.52 -15.97
C ASN A 524 29.56 25.33 -15.03
N GLY A 525 28.72 24.29 -15.05
CA GLY A 525 28.91 23.06 -14.27
C GLY A 525 28.48 23.11 -12.81
N ALA A 526 27.80 24.18 -12.36
CA ALA A 526 27.23 24.27 -11.02
C ALA A 526 25.78 24.79 -11.04
N VAL A 527 25.01 24.41 -10.02
CA VAL A 527 23.70 25.03 -9.72
C VAL A 527 23.95 26.23 -8.84
N TYR A 528 23.42 27.39 -9.22
CA TYR A 528 23.51 28.62 -8.44
C TYR A 528 22.13 29.01 -7.92
N ALA A 529 22.05 29.38 -6.64
CA ALA A 529 20.83 29.89 -6.03
C ALA A 529 20.42 31.25 -6.63
N PHE A 530 19.15 31.63 -6.52
CA PHE A 530 18.75 33.02 -6.79
C PHE A 530 19.29 33.96 -5.71
N GLU A 531 19.60 35.20 -6.08
CA GLU A 531 20.13 36.23 -5.19
C GLU A 531 19.07 37.27 -4.84
N ALA A 532 19.11 37.76 -3.60
CA ALA A 532 18.28 38.86 -3.14
C ALA A 532 18.77 40.17 -3.78
N ASN A 533 18.36 40.41 -5.03
CA ASN A 533 18.75 41.58 -5.81
C ASN A 533 17.51 42.26 -6.43
N GLY A 534 17.17 43.44 -5.91
CA GLY A 534 16.02 44.22 -6.38
C GLY A 534 16.26 45.02 -7.66
N ALA A 535 17.43 44.90 -8.29
CA ALA A 535 17.79 45.60 -9.52
C ALA A 535 18.01 44.65 -10.72
N VAL A 536 17.94 43.34 -10.50
CA VAL A 536 18.04 42.33 -11.56
C VAL A 536 16.79 41.47 -11.52
N ASP A 537 16.15 41.34 -12.68
CA ASP A 537 14.91 40.59 -12.82
C ASP A 537 15.17 39.09 -12.68
N VAL A 538 14.21 38.40 -12.08
CA VAL A 538 13.96 36.99 -12.35
C VAL A 538 13.13 36.96 -13.63
N THR A 539 13.67 36.34 -14.67
CA THR A 539 13.06 36.32 -16.01
C THR A 539 12.49 34.94 -16.30
N GLY A 540 11.23 34.89 -16.72
CA GLY A 540 10.53 33.72 -17.27
C GLY A 540 10.88 33.49 -18.73
N GLY A 541 11.25 32.25 -19.07
CA GLY A 541 11.69 31.88 -20.42
C GLY A 541 10.58 31.80 -21.46
N ASN A 542 9.32 31.65 -21.03
CA ASN A 542 8.17 31.44 -21.92
C ASN A 542 7.09 32.52 -21.76
N SER A 543 6.83 32.95 -20.53
CA SER A 543 5.80 33.93 -20.19
C SER A 543 6.18 35.38 -20.54
N ALA A 544 7.47 35.64 -20.79
CA ALA A 544 8.05 36.98 -20.82
C ALA A 544 7.82 37.78 -19.52
N ALA A 545 7.59 37.07 -18.40
CA ALA A 545 7.52 37.68 -17.08
C ALA A 545 8.92 38.10 -16.62
N ASP A 546 9.03 39.35 -16.19
CA ASP A 546 10.23 39.92 -15.59
C ASP A 546 9.82 40.60 -14.29
N GLY A 547 10.37 40.16 -13.16
CA GLY A 547 10.07 40.77 -11.86
C GLY A 547 11.27 40.80 -10.92
N ASN A 548 11.35 41.82 -10.08
CA ASN A 548 12.45 41.99 -9.13
C ASN A 548 12.21 41.22 -7.83
N VAL A 549 13.28 40.73 -7.23
CA VAL A 549 13.22 40.16 -5.87
C VAL A 549 12.91 41.25 -4.86
N ASP A 550 11.90 41.02 -4.02
CA ASP A 550 11.58 41.90 -2.89
C ASP A 550 12.58 41.70 -1.75
N THR A 551 13.72 42.38 -1.86
CA THR A 551 14.83 42.23 -0.91
C THR A 551 14.54 42.70 0.51
N VAL A 552 13.41 43.38 0.76
CA VAL A 552 13.03 43.84 2.11
C VAL A 552 12.02 42.93 2.80
N TYR A 553 11.38 42.01 2.05
CA TYR A 553 10.39 41.11 2.62
C TYR A 553 11.04 40.07 3.55
N ASN A 554 10.54 40.02 4.79
CA ASN A 554 10.91 39.03 5.79
C ASN A 554 9.63 38.57 6.49
N GLY A 555 9.28 37.29 6.35
CA GLY A 555 8.01 36.75 6.85
C GLY A 555 7.63 35.44 6.18
N THR A 556 6.48 34.90 6.55
CA THR A 556 5.95 33.64 5.97
C THR A 556 4.85 33.95 4.96
N LEU A 557 4.95 33.37 3.77
CA LEU A 557 3.98 33.49 2.69
C LEU A 557 3.82 32.13 2.00
N GLU A 558 2.56 31.71 1.78
CA GLU A 558 2.23 30.39 1.20
C GLU A 558 3.02 29.22 1.82
N GLY A 559 3.11 29.19 3.16
CA GLY A 559 3.80 28.13 3.91
C GLY A 559 5.32 28.28 4.00
N VAL A 560 5.93 29.13 3.17
CA VAL A 560 7.38 29.28 3.12
C VAL A 560 7.85 30.49 3.93
N THR A 561 8.86 30.31 4.78
CA THR A 561 9.52 31.42 5.48
C THR A 561 10.57 32.07 4.58
N LEU A 562 10.40 33.35 4.30
CA LEU A 562 11.29 34.14 3.46
C LEU A 562 12.17 35.08 4.27
N ALA A 563 13.44 35.17 3.88
CA ALA A 563 14.42 36.14 4.36
C ALA A 563 14.96 36.93 3.17
N ASN A 564 14.86 38.26 3.22
CA ASN A 564 15.19 39.17 2.11
C ASN A 564 14.56 38.73 0.77
N GLY A 565 13.30 38.30 0.82
CA GLY A 565 12.54 37.84 -0.33
C GLY A 565 12.89 36.45 -0.86
N LEU A 566 13.77 35.68 -0.21
CA LEU A 566 14.12 34.32 -0.61
C LEU A 566 13.68 33.30 0.44
N GLY A 567 13.09 32.19 -0.01
CA GLY A 567 12.71 31.04 0.81
C GLY A 567 13.43 29.76 0.38
N THR A 568 13.75 28.92 1.34
CA THR A 568 14.35 27.59 1.13
C THR A 568 13.34 26.48 1.36
N PRO A 569 13.58 25.26 0.83
CA PRO A 569 12.84 24.08 1.24
C PRO A 569 12.88 23.89 2.77
N GLU A 570 11.90 23.18 3.30
CA GLU A 570 11.87 22.74 4.71
C GLU A 570 12.50 21.36 4.86
N ILE A 571 12.50 20.56 3.79
CA ILE A 571 13.13 19.24 3.73
C ILE A 571 14.60 19.41 3.33
N ALA A 572 15.53 18.99 4.17
CA ALA A 572 16.95 18.95 3.79
C ALA A 572 17.16 18.00 2.61
N ASN A 573 17.76 18.51 1.53
CA ASN A 573 18.04 17.73 0.33
C ASN A 573 18.93 16.52 0.67
N ASN A 574 18.62 15.34 0.10
CA ASN A 574 19.31 14.07 0.35
C ASN A 574 19.33 13.61 1.82
N SER A 575 18.38 14.07 2.64
CA SER A 575 18.19 13.57 4.01
C SER A 575 17.11 12.48 4.08
N GLY A 576 17.20 11.63 5.10
CA GLY A 576 16.30 10.48 5.25
C GLY A 576 16.51 9.41 4.18
N ASP A 577 15.57 8.47 4.09
CA ASP A 577 15.60 7.36 3.14
C ASP A 577 14.30 7.24 2.34
N ILE A 578 14.41 7.30 1.02
CA ILE A 578 13.32 6.96 0.12
C ILE A 578 13.14 5.44 0.11
N ILE A 579 11.96 4.97 0.54
CA ILE A 579 11.64 3.53 0.65
C ILE A 579 10.58 3.06 -0.36
N TYR A 580 9.91 3.99 -1.05
CA TYR A 580 8.93 3.68 -2.09
C TYR A 580 8.89 4.82 -3.11
N ILE A 581 8.83 4.45 -4.40
CA ILE A 581 8.61 5.38 -5.51
C ILE A 581 7.64 4.78 -6.50
N GLU A 582 6.70 5.60 -6.94
CA GLU A 582 5.82 5.31 -8.05
C GLU A 582 5.80 6.51 -9.01
N ASN A 583 6.21 6.24 -10.25
CA ASN A 583 6.03 7.18 -11.35
C ASN A 583 4.64 6.96 -11.94
N ARG A 584 3.86 8.03 -12.04
CA ARG A 584 2.49 8.03 -12.53
C ARG A 584 2.35 8.95 -13.73
N ARG A 585 1.23 8.81 -14.43
CA ARG A 585 0.79 9.83 -15.40
C ARG A 585 0.50 11.13 -14.67
N LEU A 586 0.41 12.22 -15.42
CA LEU A 586 -0.07 13.51 -14.96
C LEU A 586 -1.25 13.40 -13.98
N ILE A 587 -1.09 13.94 -12.77
CA ILE A 587 -2.17 14.25 -11.84
C ILE A 587 -2.24 15.76 -11.68
N THR A 588 -3.26 16.38 -12.29
CA THR A 588 -3.55 17.81 -12.13
C THR A 588 -4.19 18.07 -10.77
N ARG A 589 -3.78 19.14 -10.10
CA ARG A 589 -4.42 19.63 -8.89
C ARG A 589 -5.32 20.82 -9.21
N ALA A 590 -6.33 21.03 -8.38
CA ALA A 590 -7.22 22.17 -8.45
C ALA A 590 -7.66 22.62 -7.04
N PRO A 591 -8.03 23.90 -6.85
CA PRO A 591 -8.38 24.44 -5.53
C PRO A 591 -9.60 23.79 -4.85
N ASP A 592 -10.45 23.08 -5.57
CA ASP A 592 -11.62 22.36 -5.07
C ASP A 592 -11.45 20.84 -5.05
N GLN A 593 -10.26 20.35 -5.43
CA GLN A 593 -9.93 18.94 -5.51
C GLN A 593 -9.44 18.41 -4.16
N ILE A 594 -9.82 17.16 -3.88
CA ILE A 594 -9.31 16.37 -2.77
C ILE A 594 -8.78 15.07 -3.36
N GLU A 595 -7.50 14.79 -3.10
CA GLU A 595 -6.87 13.54 -3.49
C GLU A 595 -6.83 12.60 -2.29
N ASP A 596 -7.37 11.39 -2.43
CA ASP A 596 -7.28 10.33 -1.42
C ASP A 596 -6.43 9.17 -1.98
N ILE A 597 -5.25 8.99 -1.40
CA ILE A 597 -4.24 8.04 -1.84
C ILE A 597 -4.09 6.95 -0.77
N LYS A 598 -4.41 5.72 -1.18
CA LYS A 598 -4.26 4.51 -0.35
C LYS A 598 -3.13 3.66 -0.92
N LEU A 599 -2.04 3.57 -0.17
CA LEU A 599 -0.90 2.71 -0.52
C LEU A 599 -0.94 1.47 0.36
N VAL A 600 -0.84 0.28 -0.25
CA VAL A 600 -0.83 -1.00 0.46
C VAL A 600 0.53 -1.65 0.30
N ILE A 601 1.19 -1.92 1.42
CA ILE A 601 2.50 -2.56 1.52
C ILE A 601 2.29 -3.98 2.03
N GLU A 602 2.87 -4.98 1.35
CA GLU A 602 2.86 -6.39 1.76
C GLU A 602 4.24 -6.81 2.26
N PHE A 603 4.26 -7.55 3.38
CA PHE A 603 5.48 -8.01 4.06
C PHE A 603 5.74 -9.52 3.87
#